data_AF-A0A932S4L9-F1
#
_entry.id   AF-A0A932S4L9-F1
#
_cell.length_a   1.000
_cell.length_b   1.000
_cell.length_c   1.000
_cell.angle_alpha   90.00
_cell.angle_beta   90.00
_cell.angle_gamma   90.00
#
_symmetry.space_group_name_H-M   'P 1'
#
loop_
_entity.id
_entity.type
_entity.pdbx_description
1 polymer ?
#
loop_
_entity_poly.entity_id
_entity_poly.type
_entity_poly.pdbx_seq_one_letter_code
_entity_poly.pdbx_strand_id
1 'polypeptide(L)'
;MDPKEHIENIANDYKANNRVQQALEGALKHVQRSFSRRGQLLMEFIQNAQDAGATELELTLAESALTIWNNGHGFTPPEVDSLCKSGASSKAAGKYIGYLGVGFKSAFLVANRVAVHSGGYDFAFDSSAWSPGAPWQIMPVWAPDSENTNRANTTFVVSHLNTQTLASLRSSFASFQPRTLLWLDNLHSITIRDANKYRRYMKTEAGLNRWRLTIDDGSLSKHEVWLVFTLDSPTPAKVREDQTTIDWDRDQVDTRRVAVAFRMDESDNLIMEPKGTAYISIYSYTPLKDEPIPLHFLVQGDFLTSPNRESIQREAEWNKWLGRELCRTLIENCIPAFLAHNQWKSQFQKILEAKEVGTHPIWDVLIRKPLAHHMQTASIFPAADHSLIPLAKALRVPSTIRPLLSDSDLAVLYPGKHRIADDLDYPLESAPENTLALIHYQSSAALLAQKASERDLEWFQQFYVGLQPALPLTPYHKGKLRNATPFLLTETFGLAGLHQTWIKPDGLDVGAELTSELSGR
;
A
#
# COMPACT_ATOMS: atom_id res chain seq x y z
N MET A 1 39.99 18.05 -16.90
CA MET A 1 39.53 18.37 -18.26
C MET A 1 38.67 19.60 -18.14
N ASP A 2 38.89 20.62 -18.98
CA ASP A 2 38.03 21.81 -18.99
C ASP A 2 36.62 21.43 -19.49
N PRO A 3 35.53 21.82 -18.81
CA PRO A 3 34.18 21.43 -19.21
C PRO A 3 33.78 21.86 -20.62
N LYS A 4 34.24 23.03 -21.08
CA LYS A 4 33.94 23.53 -22.41
C LYS A 4 34.68 22.73 -23.47
N GLU A 5 35.98 22.52 -23.28
CA GLU A 5 36.80 21.68 -24.16
C GLU A 5 36.20 20.26 -24.27
N HIS A 6 35.73 19.70 -23.15
CA HIS A 6 35.08 18.40 -23.14
C HIS A 6 33.83 18.35 -24.04
N ILE A 7 32.93 19.32 -23.90
CA ILE A 7 31.71 19.43 -24.72
C ILE A 7 32.04 19.60 -26.21
N GLU A 8 33.04 20.43 -26.52
CA GLU A 8 33.50 20.65 -27.90
C GLU A 8 34.09 19.37 -28.51
N ASN A 9 34.83 18.59 -27.74
CA ASN A 9 35.38 17.30 -28.17
C ASN A 9 34.26 16.30 -28.50
N ILE A 10 33.27 16.13 -27.63
CA ILE A 10 32.10 15.26 -27.87
C ILE A 10 31.40 15.65 -29.19
N ALA A 11 31.16 16.96 -29.39
CA ALA A 11 30.49 17.44 -30.59
C ALA A 11 31.30 17.17 -31.87
N ASN A 12 32.63 17.31 -31.80
CA ASN A 12 33.52 17.06 -32.92
C ASN A 12 33.62 15.56 -33.28
N ASP A 13 33.60 14.67 -32.28
CA ASP A 13 33.60 13.22 -32.50
C ASP A 13 32.36 12.77 -33.30
N TYR A 14 31.18 13.32 -32.96
CA TYR A 14 29.96 13.04 -33.73
C TYR A 14 30.02 13.62 -35.15
N LYS A 15 30.59 14.82 -35.34
CA LYS A 15 30.75 15.44 -36.67
C LYS A 15 31.64 14.62 -37.61
N ALA A 16 32.65 13.94 -37.08
CA ALA A 16 33.58 13.17 -37.88
C ALA A 16 32.95 11.93 -38.55
N ASN A 17 31.73 11.51 -38.15
CA ASN A 17 31.14 10.23 -38.55
C ASN A 17 29.72 10.32 -39.14
N ASN A 18 29.61 10.80 -40.39
CA ASN A 18 28.32 11.02 -41.08
C ASN A 18 27.43 9.77 -41.22
N ARG A 19 28.00 8.56 -41.38
CA ARG A 19 27.20 7.32 -41.47
C ARG A 19 26.54 6.96 -40.14
N VAL A 20 27.23 7.21 -39.03
CA VAL A 20 26.69 7.03 -37.67
C VAL A 20 25.58 8.05 -37.41
N GLN A 21 25.73 9.30 -37.85
CA GLN A 21 24.68 10.33 -37.69
C GLN A 21 23.33 9.93 -38.30
N GLN A 22 23.32 9.47 -39.55
CA GLN A 22 22.08 9.09 -40.23
C GLN A 22 21.39 7.87 -39.60
N ALA A 23 22.17 6.87 -39.17
CA ALA A 23 21.64 5.69 -38.50
C ALA A 23 21.05 6.03 -37.12
N LEU A 24 21.71 6.89 -36.35
CA LEU A 24 21.24 7.32 -35.03
C LEU A 24 20.03 8.23 -35.13
N GLU A 25 19.95 9.12 -36.12
CA GLU A 25 18.77 9.97 -36.33
C GLU A 25 17.53 9.12 -36.63
N GLY A 26 17.66 8.10 -37.49
CA GLY A 26 16.59 7.15 -37.79
C GLY A 26 16.12 6.37 -36.54
N ALA A 27 17.06 5.85 -35.76
CA ALA A 27 16.77 5.13 -34.53
C ALA A 27 16.10 6.02 -33.47
N LEU A 28 16.60 7.24 -33.26
CA LEU A 28 16.04 8.20 -32.31
C LEU A 28 14.62 8.62 -32.71
N LYS A 29 14.35 8.87 -34.00
CA LYS A 29 12.99 9.16 -34.50
C LYS A 29 12.03 7.99 -34.26
N HIS A 30 12.49 6.75 -34.44
CA HIS A 30 11.67 5.56 -34.19
C HIS A 30 11.35 5.41 -32.71
N VAL A 31 12.37 5.52 -31.85
CA VAL A 31 12.24 5.50 -30.40
C VAL A 31 11.27 6.58 -29.92
N GLN A 32 11.41 7.82 -30.40
CA GLN A 32 10.51 8.93 -30.06
C GLN A 32 9.05 8.70 -30.48
N ARG A 33 8.80 8.03 -31.60
CA ARG A 33 7.43 7.68 -32.06
C ARG A 33 6.81 6.56 -31.23
N SER A 34 7.63 5.67 -30.67
CA SER A 34 7.19 4.58 -29.79
C SER A 34 6.93 5.04 -28.35
N PHE A 35 7.50 6.18 -27.92
CA PHE A 35 7.24 6.78 -26.61
C PHE A 35 5.93 7.58 -26.60
N SER A 36 4.83 6.89 -26.36
CA SER A 36 3.54 7.52 -26.07
C SER A 36 3.43 7.80 -24.56
N ARG A 37 3.68 9.04 -24.12
CA ARG A 37 2.97 9.78 -23.04
C ARG A 37 3.82 10.92 -22.47
N ARG A 38 3.28 12.14 -22.54
CA ARG A 38 3.89 13.39 -22.04
C ARG A 38 4.06 13.47 -20.50
N GLY A 39 3.43 12.58 -19.74
CA GLY A 39 3.56 12.50 -18.27
C GLY A 39 4.84 11.81 -17.78
N GLN A 40 5.64 11.21 -18.68
CA GLN A 40 6.92 10.61 -18.33
C GLN A 40 7.93 11.66 -17.86
N LEU A 41 7.91 12.87 -18.44
CA LEU A 41 8.90 13.92 -18.17
C LEU A 41 9.08 14.19 -16.66
N LEU A 42 7.98 14.40 -15.92
CA LEU A 42 8.05 14.69 -14.48
C LEU A 42 8.75 13.55 -13.70
N MET A 43 8.40 12.31 -13.97
CA MET A 43 8.96 11.16 -13.26
C MET A 43 10.44 10.95 -13.60
N GLU A 44 10.82 11.12 -14.86
CA GLU A 44 12.23 11.03 -15.29
C GLU A 44 13.10 12.07 -14.56
N PHE A 45 12.59 13.28 -14.35
CA PHE A 45 13.33 14.31 -13.60
C PHE A 45 13.31 14.11 -12.09
N ILE A 46 12.24 13.54 -11.51
CA ILE A 46 12.23 13.09 -10.11
C ILE A 46 13.32 12.05 -9.87
N GLN A 47 13.50 11.12 -10.80
CA GLN A 47 14.52 10.08 -10.72
C GLN A 47 15.91 10.64 -10.91
N ASN A 48 16.12 11.51 -11.90
CA ASN A 48 17.40 12.18 -12.08
C ASN A 48 17.81 12.93 -10.80
N ALA A 49 16.86 13.58 -10.13
CA ALA A 49 17.12 14.24 -8.84
C ALA A 49 17.44 13.23 -7.73
N GLN A 50 16.66 12.15 -7.58
CA GLN A 50 16.90 11.08 -6.61
C GLN A 50 18.28 10.42 -6.80
N ASP A 51 18.65 10.11 -8.05
CA ASP A 51 19.93 9.53 -8.43
C ASP A 51 21.10 10.50 -8.18
N ALA A 52 20.83 11.81 -8.36
CA ALA A 52 21.76 12.87 -8.01
C ALA A 52 21.90 13.05 -6.47
N GLY A 53 21.14 12.30 -5.66
CA GLY A 53 21.12 12.46 -4.21
C GLY A 53 20.44 13.74 -3.75
N ALA A 54 19.61 14.36 -4.60
CA ALA A 54 18.89 15.58 -4.27
C ALA A 54 17.88 15.36 -3.14
N THR A 55 17.75 16.36 -2.27
CA THR A 55 16.68 16.43 -1.26
C THR A 55 15.51 17.29 -1.72
N GLU A 56 15.73 18.16 -2.71
CA GLU A 56 14.74 19.09 -3.24
C GLU A 56 14.76 19.11 -4.77
N LEU A 57 13.55 19.18 -5.35
CA LEU A 57 13.30 19.35 -6.78
C LEU A 57 12.30 20.49 -6.96
N GLU A 58 12.59 21.43 -7.85
CA GLU A 58 11.69 22.51 -8.24
C GLU A 58 11.45 22.50 -9.75
N LEU A 59 10.19 22.53 -10.16
CA LEU A 59 9.76 22.67 -11.55
C LEU A 59 9.03 24.01 -11.70
N THR A 60 9.53 24.88 -12.56
CA THR A 60 8.95 26.20 -12.81
C THR A 60 8.51 26.33 -14.25
N LEU A 61 7.19 26.39 -14.46
CA LEU A 61 6.57 26.58 -15.76
C LEU A 61 6.40 28.08 -16.06
N ALA A 62 7.11 28.55 -17.07
CA ALA A 62 6.99 29.90 -17.63
C ALA A 62 6.13 29.89 -18.91
N GLU A 63 5.98 31.05 -19.56
CA GLU A 63 5.13 31.21 -20.75
C GLU A 63 5.56 30.34 -21.94
N SER A 64 6.85 30.03 -22.08
CA SER A 64 7.39 29.24 -23.20
C SER A 64 8.53 28.29 -22.81
N ALA A 65 8.74 28.08 -21.50
CA ALA A 65 9.82 27.26 -20.98
C ALA A 65 9.43 26.53 -19.70
N LEU A 66 10.09 25.41 -19.44
CA LEU A 66 10.05 24.68 -18.18
C LEU A 66 11.48 24.61 -17.62
N THR A 67 11.68 25.20 -16.45
CA THR A 67 12.92 25.09 -15.68
C THR A 67 12.78 23.99 -14.65
N ILE A 68 13.78 23.10 -14.57
CA ILE A 68 13.80 21.97 -13.65
C ILE A 68 15.10 22.02 -12.88
N TRP A 69 15.01 22.37 -11.60
CA TRP A 69 16.15 22.53 -10.70
C TRP A 69 16.14 21.45 -9.63
N ASN A 70 17.30 20.88 -9.30
CA ASN A 70 17.46 20.04 -8.11
C ASN A 70 18.78 20.34 -7.41
N ASN A 71 18.81 20.11 -6.10
CA ASN A 71 20.00 20.36 -5.27
C ASN A 71 20.92 19.13 -5.12
N GLY A 72 20.81 18.14 -6.02
CA GLY A 72 21.72 17.00 -6.05
C GLY A 72 23.10 17.38 -6.59
N HIS A 73 23.99 16.40 -6.67
CA HIS A 73 25.34 16.62 -7.20
C HIS A 73 25.30 17.08 -8.66
N GLY A 74 26.25 17.93 -9.02
CA GLY A 74 26.47 18.35 -10.39
C GLY A 74 27.05 17.22 -11.26
N PHE A 75 26.84 17.31 -12.57
CA PHE A 75 27.28 16.31 -13.53
C PHE A 75 28.80 16.15 -13.54
N THR A 76 29.23 14.89 -13.52
CA THR A 76 30.61 14.47 -13.75
C THR A 76 30.88 14.25 -15.24
N PRO A 77 32.14 14.29 -15.71
CA PRO A 77 32.45 14.01 -17.12
C PRO A 77 31.86 12.68 -17.65
N PRO A 78 31.95 11.54 -16.92
CA PRO A 78 31.34 10.28 -17.38
C PRO A 78 29.80 10.34 -17.50
N GLU A 79 29.13 11.16 -16.70
CA GLU A 79 27.67 11.33 -16.79
C GLU A 79 27.28 12.21 -17.98
N VAL A 80 28.09 13.25 -18.29
CA VAL A 80 27.94 14.03 -19.52
C VAL A 80 28.13 13.15 -20.75
N ASP A 81 29.16 12.29 -20.77
CA ASP A 81 29.36 11.29 -21.83
C ASP A 81 28.14 10.39 -21.97
N SER A 82 27.58 9.95 -20.85
CA SER A 82 26.41 9.07 -20.82
C SER A 82 25.15 9.76 -21.34
N LEU A 83 24.99 11.06 -21.05
CA LEU A 83 23.89 11.88 -21.57
C LEU A 83 23.94 11.95 -23.11
N CYS A 84 25.15 12.05 -23.66
CA CYS A 84 25.43 12.15 -25.09
C CYS A 84 25.44 10.80 -25.83
N LYS A 85 25.25 9.66 -25.18
CA LYS A 85 25.20 8.34 -25.87
C LYS A 85 23.79 8.01 -26.38
N SER A 86 23.70 7.31 -27.52
CA SER A 86 22.46 6.69 -27.99
C SER A 86 22.19 5.38 -27.24
N GLY A 87 21.38 5.40 -26.20
CA GLY A 87 20.80 4.21 -25.58
C GLY A 87 21.60 3.50 -24.48
N ALA A 88 22.88 3.82 -24.26
CA ALA A 88 23.67 3.20 -23.18
C ALA A 88 23.81 4.15 -21.98
N SER A 89 23.02 3.93 -20.92
CA SER A 89 23.30 4.50 -19.60
C SER A 89 24.45 3.69 -18.97
N SER A 90 25.43 4.36 -18.38
CA SER A 90 26.55 3.74 -17.64
C SER A 90 26.19 3.33 -16.21
N LYS A 91 24.94 3.55 -15.77
CA LYS A 91 24.50 3.25 -14.40
C LYS A 91 24.41 1.74 -14.20
N ALA A 92 25.27 1.20 -13.33
CA ALA A 92 25.25 -0.20 -12.91
C ALA A 92 23.84 -0.60 -12.44
N ALA A 93 23.28 -1.66 -13.03
CA ALA A 93 21.89 -2.10 -12.88
C ALA A 93 21.44 -2.35 -11.41
N GLY A 94 22.38 -2.52 -10.48
CA GLY A 94 22.09 -2.91 -9.09
C GLY A 94 21.42 -1.86 -8.20
N LYS A 95 21.75 -0.56 -8.32
CA LYS A 95 21.25 0.49 -7.40
C LYS A 95 20.15 1.38 -7.98
N TYR A 96 20.10 1.49 -9.30
CA TYR A 96 19.22 2.42 -9.97
C TYR A 96 17.94 1.70 -10.40
N ILE A 97 16.80 2.32 -10.14
CA ILE A 97 15.51 1.76 -10.56
C ILE A 97 15.26 2.02 -12.06
N GLY A 98 16.08 2.89 -12.66
CA GLY A 98 15.96 3.32 -14.04
C GLY A 98 16.61 2.49 -15.11
N TYR A 99 15.80 2.14 -16.10
CA TYR A 99 16.24 1.56 -17.35
C TYR A 99 16.23 2.61 -18.47
N LEU A 100 17.33 2.62 -19.24
CA LEU A 100 17.66 3.45 -20.40
C LEU A 100 17.97 4.93 -20.11
N GLY A 101 19.13 5.39 -20.59
CA GLY A 101 19.53 6.82 -20.69
C GLY A 101 18.70 7.62 -21.70
N VAL A 102 17.39 7.34 -21.74
CA VAL A 102 16.35 7.89 -22.62
C VAL A 102 15.37 8.76 -21.81
N GLY A 103 15.37 8.67 -20.48
CA GLY A 103 14.54 9.49 -19.60
C GLY A 103 14.67 10.99 -19.83
N PHE A 104 15.91 11.49 -19.79
CA PHE A 104 16.24 12.87 -20.19
C PHE A 104 15.83 13.15 -21.65
N LYS A 105 16.03 12.19 -22.55
CA LYS A 105 15.72 12.35 -23.98
C LYS A 105 14.22 12.50 -24.25
N SER A 106 13.34 12.17 -23.31
CA SER A 106 11.91 12.48 -23.39
C SER A 106 11.63 13.98 -23.45
N ALA A 107 12.54 14.84 -22.96
CA ALA A 107 12.45 16.28 -23.12
C ALA A 107 12.46 16.72 -24.59
N PHE A 108 13.10 15.95 -25.47
CA PHE A 108 13.14 16.22 -26.91
C PHE A 108 11.84 15.87 -27.65
N LEU A 109 10.88 15.22 -26.98
CA LEU A 109 9.53 15.01 -27.51
C LEU A 109 8.68 16.29 -27.42
N VAL A 110 9.07 17.20 -26.53
CA VAL A 110 8.30 18.39 -26.17
C VAL A 110 9.02 19.70 -26.48
N ALA A 111 10.33 19.65 -26.72
CA ALA A 111 11.15 20.81 -27.03
C ALA A 111 12.25 20.52 -28.07
N ASN A 112 12.65 21.56 -28.79
CA ASN A 112 13.75 21.53 -29.75
C ASN A 112 15.07 22.05 -29.16
N ARG A 113 15.04 22.49 -27.90
CA ARG A 113 16.20 22.98 -27.17
C ARG A 113 16.10 22.64 -25.68
N VAL A 114 17.14 22.01 -25.14
CA VAL A 114 17.29 21.73 -23.70
C VAL A 114 18.67 22.18 -23.24
N ALA A 115 18.73 23.18 -22.37
CA ALA A 115 19.96 23.61 -21.70
C ALA A 115 20.20 22.81 -20.42
N VAL A 116 21.46 22.61 -20.08
CA VAL A 116 21.96 21.90 -18.89
C VAL A 116 23.03 22.77 -18.22
N HIS A 117 22.80 23.13 -16.96
CA HIS A 117 23.70 23.90 -16.12
C HIS A 117 23.99 23.10 -14.86
N SER A 118 25.20 22.56 -14.74
CA SER A 118 25.52 21.58 -13.69
C SER A 118 27.01 21.29 -13.59
N GLY A 119 27.60 21.35 -12.40
CA GLY A 119 28.97 20.85 -12.15
C GLY A 119 30.06 21.56 -12.96
N GLY A 120 29.85 22.83 -13.33
CA GLY A 120 30.76 23.59 -14.20
C GLY A 120 30.53 23.39 -15.71
N TYR A 121 29.59 22.54 -16.10
CA TYR A 121 29.12 22.41 -17.47
C TYR A 121 27.96 23.37 -17.75
N ASP A 122 28.06 24.09 -18.87
CA ASP A 122 27.03 24.97 -19.42
C ASP A 122 26.85 24.65 -20.91
N PHE A 123 25.90 23.79 -21.24
CA PHE A 123 25.69 23.33 -22.61
C PHE A 123 24.22 23.13 -22.93
N ALA A 124 23.89 22.96 -24.20
CA ALA A 124 22.56 22.68 -24.66
C ALA A 124 22.56 21.60 -25.75
N PHE A 125 21.44 20.90 -25.87
CA PHE A 125 21.09 20.16 -27.07
C PHE A 125 20.09 21.01 -27.83
N ASP A 126 20.48 21.46 -29.03
CA ASP A 126 19.73 22.45 -29.80
C ASP A 126 19.66 22.03 -31.27
N SER A 127 18.45 21.80 -31.78
CA SER A 127 18.26 21.42 -33.18
C SER A 127 18.72 22.49 -34.18
N SER A 128 18.72 23.77 -33.77
CA SER A 128 19.10 24.90 -34.63
C SER A 128 20.61 25.11 -34.72
N ALA A 129 21.37 24.52 -33.79
CA ALA A 129 22.83 24.57 -33.79
C ALA A 129 23.47 23.64 -34.84
N TRP A 130 22.68 22.76 -35.47
CA TRP A 130 23.16 21.71 -36.35
C TRP A 130 22.45 21.70 -37.70
N SER A 131 23.11 21.14 -38.72
CA SER A 131 22.50 20.95 -40.03
C SER A 131 21.33 19.95 -40.00
N PRO A 132 20.33 20.08 -40.88
CA PRO A 132 19.25 19.10 -41.00
C PRO A 132 19.79 17.68 -41.16
N GLY A 133 19.30 16.74 -40.36
CA GLY A 133 19.77 15.35 -40.35
C GLY A 133 20.78 15.01 -39.26
N ALA A 134 21.31 16.01 -38.54
CA ALA A 134 22.19 15.76 -37.40
C ALA A 134 21.40 15.21 -36.19
N PRO A 135 21.95 14.24 -35.44
CA PRO A 135 21.34 13.71 -34.22
C PRO A 135 21.55 14.69 -33.04
N TRP A 136 20.97 15.88 -33.13
CA TRP A 136 21.15 16.98 -32.17
C TRP A 136 20.80 16.61 -30.72
N GLN A 137 19.96 15.59 -30.51
CA GLN A 137 19.57 15.08 -29.19
C GLN A 137 20.72 14.44 -28.39
N ILE A 138 21.86 14.22 -29.04
CA ILE A 138 23.07 13.66 -28.43
C ILE A 138 24.32 14.48 -28.75
N MET A 139 24.19 15.58 -29.52
CA MET A 139 25.29 16.46 -29.89
C MET A 139 25.19 17.76 -29.07
N PRO A 140 25.97 17.90 -27.99
CA PRO A 140 25.91 19.08 -27.15
C PRO A 140 26.58 20.28 -27.85
N VAL A 141 26.11 21.48 -27.57
CA VAL A 141 26.76 22.75 -27.92
C VAL A 141 27.00 23.54 -26.64
N TRP A 142 28.21 24.09 -26.48
CA TRP A 142 28.51 24.94 -25.35
C TRP A 142 27.59 26.17 -25.35
N ALA A 143 26.91 26.40 -24.24
CA ALA A 143 25.87 27.40 -24.10
C ALA A 143 25.97 28.02 -22.70
N PRO A 144 26.86 29.02 -22.51
CA PRO A 144 27.09 29.62 -21.21
C PRO A 144 25.79 30.16 -20.62
N ASP A 145 25.57 29.90 -19.34
CA ASP A 145 24.42 30.42 -18.61
C ASP A 145 24.48 31.94 -18.52
N SER A 146 23.49 32.63 -19.09
CA SER A 146 23.37 34.09 -18.97
C SER A 146 22.88 34.53 -17.59
N GLU A 147 22.29 33.63 -16.80
CA GLU A 147 21.61 33.95 -15.54
C GLU A 147 22.42 33.60 -14.28
N ASN A 148 23.63 33.03 -14.44
CA ASN A 148 24.57 32.68 -13.35
C ASN A 148 23.93 31.79 -12.26
N THR A 149 23.27 30.72 -12.68
CA THR A 149 22.68 29.70 -11.79
C THR A 149 23.75 29.07 -10.90
N ASN A 150 23.37 28.65 -9.69
CA ASN A 150 24.28 28.00 -8.76
C ASN A 150 24.78 26.66 -9.35
N ARG A 151 26.04 26.66 -9.79
CA ARG A 151 26.70 25.53 -10.47
C ARG A 151 26.94 24.29 -9.60
N ALA A 152 26.77 24.40 -8.29
CA ALA A 152 26.84 23.25 -7.39
C ALA A 152 25.63 22.30 -7.57
N ASN A 153 24.54 22.82 -8.12
CA ASN A 153 23.27 22.14 -8.33
C ASN A 153 23.07 21.83 -9.81
N THR A 154 21.97 21.14 -10.14
CA THR A 154 21.63 20.81 -11.53
C THR A 154 20.37 21.52 -11.97
N THR A 155 20.46 22.27 -13.08
CA THR A 155 19.32 22.95 -13.71
C THR A 155 19.18 22.52 -15.17
N PHE A 156 17.98 22.14 -15.55
CA PHE A 156 17.58 21.93 -16.93
C PHE A 156 16.62 23.02 -17.37
N VAL A 157 16.83 23.58 -18.56
CA VAL A 157 15.91 24.57 -19.15
C VAL A 157 15.39 24.03 -20.48
N VAL A 158 14.11 23.63 -20.47
CA VAL A 158 13.40 23.09 -21.62
C VAL A 158 12.66 24.24 -22.30
N SER A 159 13.19 24.72 -23.43
CA SER A 159 12.75 25.97 -24.07
C SER A 159 11.91 25.75 -25.32
N HIS A 160 11.25 26.82 -25.79
CA HIS A 160 10.44 26.84 -27.01
C HIS A 160 9.24 25.88 -26.97
N LEU A 161 8.61 25.77 -25.79
CA LEU A 161 7.41 24.96 -25.60
C LEU A 161 6.20 25.65 -26.26
N ASN A 162 5.45 24.88 -27.05
CA ASN A 162 4.20 25.37 -27.65
C ASN A 162 3.01 25.28 -26.66
N THR A 163 1.92 25.99 -26.96
CA THR A 163 0.72 26.06 -26.11
C THR A 163 0.11 24.69 -25.79
N GLN A 164 0.08 23.77 -26.76
CA GLN A 164 -0.47 22.41 -26.55
C GLN A 164 0.38 21.61 -25.55
N THR A 165 1.69 21.77 -25.63
CA THR A 165 2.65 21.11 -24.75
C THR A 165 2.56 21.66 -23.33
N LEU A 166 2.49 22.99 -23.19
CA LEU A 166 2.28 23.65 -21.89
C LEU A 166 0.98 23.19 -21.23
N ALA A 167 -0.13 23.11 -21.98
CA ALA A 167 -1.40 22.60 -21.47
C ALA A 167 -1.29 21.14 -21.00
N SER A 168 -0.55 20.31 -21.74
CA SER A 168 -0.30 18.92 -21.35
C SER A 168 0.56 18.80 -20.09
N LEU A 169 1.60 19.63 -19.95
CA LEU A 169 2.45 19.67 -18.76
C LEU A 169 1.65 20.12 -17.54
N ARG A 170 0.81 21.15 -17.67
CA ARG A 170 -0.10 21.60 -16.60
C ARG A 170 -1.03 20.47 -16.15
N SER A 171 -1.64 19.75 -17.09
CA SER A 171 -2.50 18.60 -16.76
C SER A 171 -1.74 17.48 -16.05
N SER A 172 -0.49 17.23 -16.47
CA SER A 172 0.41 16.31 -15.78
C SER A 172 0.69 16.83 -14.36
N PHE A 173 1.25 18.01 -14.19
CA PHE A 173 1.59 18.54 -12.86
C PHE A 173 0.39 18.60 -11.91
N ALA A 174 -0.81 18.91 -12.42
CA ALA A 174 -2.04 18.92 -11.62
C ALA A 174 -2.47 17.52 -11.13
N SER A 175 -2.09 16.45 -11.82
CA SER A 175 -2.43 15.06 -11.47
C SER A 175 -1.34 14.32 -10.67
N PHE A 176 -0.23 14.99 -10.35
CA PHE A 176 0.85 14.42 -9.54
C PHE A 176 0.36 13.98 -8.16
N GLN A 177 0.76 12.77 -7.77
CA GLN A 177 0.38 12.17 -6.48
C GLN A 177 1.52 12.33 -5.46
N PRO A 178 1.28 13.00 -4.30
CA PRO A 178 2.31 13.22 -3.29
C PRO A 178 2.88 11.91 -2.71
N ARG A 179 2.08 10.84 -2.73
CA ARG A 179 2.44 9.49 -2.27
C ARG A 179 3.67 8.91 -2.96
N THR A 180 4.03 9.42 -4.14
CA THR A 180 5.29 9.11 -4.81
C THR A 180 6.50 9.33 -3.90
N LEU A 181 6.48 10.36 -3.04
CA LEU A 181 7.59 10.68 -2.14
C LEU A 181 7.88 9.55 -1.14
N LEU A 182 6.90 8.70 -0.78
CA LEU A 182 7.09 7.58 0.15
C LEU A 182 8.13 6.58 -0.35
N TRP A 183 8.36 6.53 -1.66
CA TRP A 183 9.21 5.55 -2.33
C TRP A 183 10.58 6.11 -2.72
N LEU A 184 10.84 7.39 -2.44
CA LEU A 184 12.10 8.05 -2.74
C LEU A 184 12.94 8.09 -1.47
N ASP A 185 14.20 7.68 -1.53
CA ASP A 185 15.06 7.68 -0.33
C ASP A 185 15.51 9.09 0.05
N ASN A 186 15.97 9.89 -0.93
CA ASN A 186 16.66 11.16 -0.68
C ASN A 186 15.75 12.37 -0.89
N LEU A 187 14.81 12.29 -1.83
CA LEU A 187 13.98 13.43 -2.17
C LEU A 187 12.88 13.66 -1.11
N HIS A 188 12.95 14.80 -0.43
CA HIS A 188 12.03 15.20 0.65
C HIS A 188 11.04 16.26 0.20
N SER A 189 11.36 17.06 -0.82
CA SER A 189 10.45 18.07 -1.35
C SER A 189 10.42 18.15 -2.87
N ILE A 190 9.21 18.29 -3.42
CA ILE A 190 8.98 18.63 -4.82
C ILE A 190 8.11 19.89 -4.85
N THR A 191 8.60 20.97 -5.47
CA THR A 191 7.84 22.19 -5.69
C THR A 191 7.52 22.34 -7.17
N ILE A 192 6.25 22.59 -7.49
CA ILE A 192 5.81 22.92 -8.86
C ILE A 192 5.25 24.34 -8.86
N ARG A 193 5.79 25.20 -9.71
CA ARG A 193 5.36 26.59 -9.93
C ARG A 193 4.77 26.77 -11.32
N ASP A 194 3.67 27.51 -11.42
CA ASP A 194 3.07 27.96 -12.67
C ASP A 194 2.57 29.39 -12.46
N ALA A 195 3.25 30.34 -13.09
CA ALA A 195 3.09 31.78 -12.82
C ALA A 195 3.19 32.10 -11.31
N ASN A 196 2.22 32.80 -10.74
CA ASN A 196 2.20 33.20 -9.32
C ASN A 196 1.68 32.11 -8.37
N LYS A 197 1.39 30.91 -8.87
CA LYS A 197 0.89 29.78 -8.07
C LYS A 197 2.00 28.76 -7.87
N TYR A 198 1.99 28.11 -6.72
CA TYR A 198 2.84 26.96 -6.48
C TYR A 198 2.08 25.87 -5.74
N ARG A 199 2.60 24.64 -5.84
CA ARG A 199 2.27 23.52 -4.97
C ARG A 199 3.57 22.87 -4.53
N ARG A 200 3.78 22.76 -3.23
CA ARG A 200 4.91 22.10 -2.62
C ARG A 200 4.45 20.83 -1.93
N TYR A 201 5.07 19.73 -2.30
CA TYR A 201 4.88 18.40 -1.72
C TYR A 201 6.08 18.11 -0.82
N MET A 202 5.84 17.66 0.41
CA MET A 202 6.89 17.40 1.40
C MET A 202 6.70 16.04 2.05
N LYS A 203 7.80 15.34 2.30
CA LYS A 203 7.89 14.12 3.11
C LYS A 203 8.74 14.41 4.34
N THR A 204 8.18 14.17 5.52
CA THR A 204 8.90 14.28 6.79
C THR A 204 8.70 13.03 7.64
N GLU A 205 9.72 12.62 8.39
CA GLU A 205 9.59 11.53 9.34
C GLU A 205 8.65 11.92 10.50
N ALA A 206 7.78 10.99 10.89
CA ALA A 206 6.76 11.16 11.95
C ALA A 206 6.88 10.07 13.02
N GLY A 207 8.09 9.53 13.21
CA GLY A 207 8.41 8.44 14.12
C GLY A 207 8.80 7.15 13.40
N LEU A 208 8.99 6.07 14.16
CA LEU A 208 9.46 4.80 13.63
C LEU A 208 8.55 4.29 12.51
N ASN A 209 9.11 4.13 11.30
CA ASN A 209 8.41 3.70 10.09
C ASN A 209 7.22 4.59 9.68
N ARG A 210 7.11 5.81 10.23
CA ARG A 210 6.00 6.73 9.96
C ARG A 210 6.46 7.91 9.14
N TRP A 211 5.71 8.22 8.10
CA TRP A 211 5.97 9.33 7.20
C TRP A 211 4.75 10.23 7.08
N ARG A 212 4.97 11.53 7.24
CA ARG A 212 3.97 12.55 6.97
C ARG A 212 4.21 13.14 5.58
N LEU A 213 3.17 13.11 4.75
CA LEU A 213 3.13 13.81 3.49
C LEU A 213 2.33 15.09 3.66
N THR A 214 2.90 16.23 3.26
CA THR A 214 2.25 17.54 3.34
C THR A 214 2.15 18.15 1.95
N ILE A 215 1.00 18.73 1.64
CA ILE A 215 0.76 19.54 0.44
C ILE A 215 0.55 20.98 0.90
N ASP A 216 1.39 21.89 0.43
CA ASP A 216 1.30 23.32 0.65
C ASP A 216 1.07 24.04 -0.69
N ASP A 217 -0.06 24.75 -0.80
CA ASP A 217 -0.42 25.56 -1.96
C ASP A 217 -0.59 27.05 -1.62
N GLY A 218 -0.09 27.47 -0.45
CA GLY A 218 -0.21 28.83 0.05
C GLY A 218 -1.56 29.19 0.69
N SER A 219 -2.54 28.29 0.69
CA SER A 219 -3.87 28.54 1.27
C SER A 219 -4.22 27.65 2.45
N LEU A 220 -4.00 26.33 2.34
CA LEU A 220 -4.28 25.34 3.37
C LEU A 220 -3.29 24.18 3.25
N SER A 221 -2.65 23.79 4.35
CA SER A 221 -1.81 22.59 4.40
C SER A 221 -2.68 21.35 4.60
N LYS A 222 -2.71 20.47 3.59
CA LYS A 222 -3.27 19.11 3.74
C LYS A 222 -2.15 18.16 4.10
N HIS A 223 -2.43 17.19 4.95
CA HIS A 223 -1.46 16.16 5.27
C HIS A 223 -2.06 14.76 5.33
N GLU A 224 -1.24 13.75 5.04
CA GLU A 224 -1.53 12.33 5.21
C GLU A 224 -0.38 11.72 6.03
N VAL A 225 -0.70 10.75 6.89
CA VAL A 225 0.32 10.00 7.63
C VAL A 225 0.28 8.54 7.18
N TRP A 226 1.45 7.97 6.94
CA TRP A 226 1.64 6.65 6.36
C TRP A 226 2.62 5.85 7.22
N LEU A 227 2.24 4.62 7.56
CA LEU A 227 3.11 3.62 8.15
C LEU A 227 3.70 2.76 7.03
N VAL A 228 5.02 2.79 6.86
CA VAL A 228 5.73 2.18 5.73
C VAL A 228 6.64 1.05 6.23
N PHE A 229 6.46 -0.14 5.68
CA PHE A 229 7.36 -1.27 5.88
C PHE A 229 8.14 -1.52 4.60
N THR A 230 9.43 -1.80 4.73
CA THR A 230 10.30 -2.13 3.61
C THR A 230 11.03 -3.44 3.88
N LEU A 231 11.35 -4.16 2.82
CA LEU A 231 12.11 -5.39 2.88
C LEU A 231 13.09 -5.44 1.70
N ASP A 232 14.38 -5.45 2.01
CA ASP A 232 15.45 -5.69 1.03
C ASP A 232 15.66 -7.20 0.90
N SER A 233 15.41 -7.72 -0.29
CA SER A 233 15.41 -9.15 -0.56
C SER A 233 16.51 -9.53 -1.55
N PRO A 234 17.32 -10.56 -1.27
CA PRO A 234 18.27 -11.07 -2.23
C PRO A 234 17.53 -11.70 -3.42
N THR A 235 17.97 -11.38 -4.63
CA THR A 235 17.38 -11.91 -5.86
C THR A 235 17.82 -13.36 -6.05
N PRO A 236 16.88 -14.33 -6.14
CA PRO A 236 17.23 -15.73 -6.34
C PRO A 236 17.97 -15.96 -7.67
N ALA A 237 18.95 -16.87 -7.68
CA ALA A 237 19.71 -17.21 -8.89
C ALA A 237 18.80 -17.58 -10.07
N LYS A 238 17.80 -18.44 -9.85
CA LYS A 238 16.80 -18.83 -10.86
C LYS A 238 16.03 -17.64 -11.44
N VAL A 239 15.80 -16.58 -10.66
CA VAL A 239 15.13 -15.37 -11.15
C VAL A 239 16.08 -14.55 -12.02
N ARG A 240 17.36 -14.45 -11.65
CA ARG A 240 18.38 -13.77 -12.47
C ARG A 240 18.68 -14.47 -13.78
N GLU A 241 18.55 -15.79 -13.81
CA GLU A 241 18.73 -16.64 -14.99
C GLU A 241 17.51 -16.67 -15.94
N ASP A 242 16.37 -16.10 -15.53
CA ASP A 242 15.17 -16.03 -16.37
C ASP A 242 15.38 -15.08 -17.57
N GLN A 243 14.99 -15.54 -18.76
CA GLN A 243 15.22 -14.78 -20.00
C GLN A 243 14.55 -13.40 -19.97
N THR A 244 13.32 -13.29 -19.44
CA THR A 244 12.63 -11.99 -19.35
C THR A 244 13.36 -11.04 -18.41
N THR A 245 13.96 -11.58 -17.34
CA THR A 245 14.76 -10.81 -16.39
C THR A 245 16.06 -10.31 -17.02
N ILE A 246 16.72 -11.14 -17.83
CA ILE A 246 17.91 -10.78 -18.63
C ILE A 246 17.55 -9.73 -19.68
N ASP A 247 16.46 -9.91 -20.41
CA ASP A 247 16.02 -8.97 -21.46
C ASP A 247 15.68 -7.58 -20.91
N TRP A 248 15.41 -7.48 -19.60
CA TRP A 248 15.15 -6.24 -18.87
C TRP A 248 16.37 -5.74 -18.07
N ASP A 249 17.55 -6.34 -18.29
CA ASP A 249 18.83 -6.02 -17.63
C ASP A 249 18.70 -6.02 -16.10
N ARG A 250 18.01 -7.04 -15.55
CA ARG A 250 17.84 -7.27 -14.11
C ARG A 250 18.62 -8.49 -13.60
N ASP A 251 19.31 -9.20 -14.49
CA ASP A 251 20.12 -10.38 -14.19
C ASP A 251 21.31 -10.07 -13.26
N GLN A 252 21.82 -8.84 -13.28
CA GLN A 252 22.91 -8.38 -12.40
C GLN A 252 22.42 -7.75 -11.08
N VAL A 253 21.13 -7.79 -10.78
CA VAL A 253 20.59 -7.19 -9.55
C VAL A 253 20.61 -8.22 -8.43
N ASP A 254 21.55 -8.07 -7.49
CA ASP A 254 21.70 -9.01 -6.35
C ASP A 254 20.63 -8.85 -5.27
N THR A 255 20.11 -7.64 -5.08
CA THR A 255 19.13 -7.33 -4.04
C THR A 255 18.10 -6.34 -4.53
N ARG A 256 16.85 -6.50 -4.13
CA ARG A 256 15.80 -5.51 -4.41
C ARG A 256 14.85 -5.29 -3.25
N ARG A 257 14.44 -4.03 -3.09
CA ARG A 257 13.48 -3.59 -2.08
C ARG A 257 12.05 -3.78 -2.57
N VAL A 258 11.20 -4.26 -1.68
CA VAL A 258 9.74 -4.08 -1.75
C VAL A 258 9.27 -3.24 -0.57
N ALA A 259 8.15 -2.55 -0.73
CA ALA A 259 7.55 -1.76 0.33
C ALA A 259 6.03 -1.88 0.35
N VAL A 260 5.45 -1.73 1.54
CA VAL A 260 4.01 -1.63 1.75
C VAL A 260 3.73 -0.42 2.66
N ALA A 261 2.66 0.32 2.38
CA ALA A 261 2.30 1.49 3.16
C ALA A 261 0.82 1.50 3.55
N PHE A 262 0.56 1.73 4.83
CA PHE A 262 -0.77 1.77 5.43
C PHE A 262 -1.10 3.21 5.83
N ARG A 263 -2.29 3.68 5.48
CA ARG A 263 -2.73 5.02 5.86
C ARG A 263 -3.12 5.05 7.33
N MET A 264 -2.88 6.20 7.97
CA MET A 264 -3.27 6.45 9.35
C MET A 264 -4.08 7.74 9.49
N ASP A 265 -4.90 7.82 10.54
CA ASP A 265 -5.53 9.06 10.99
C ASP A 265 -4.62 9.83 11.96
N GLU A 266 -5.07 10.99 12.42
CA GLU A 266 -4.35 11.83 13.39
C GLU A 266 -4.24 11.17 14.79
N SER A 267 -5.02 10.11 15.05
CA SER A 267 -5.06 9.37 16.31
C SER A 267 -4.29 8.04 16.26
N ASP A 268 -3.40 7.89 15.25
CA ASP A 268 -2.54 6.71 15.04
C ASP A 268 -3.32 5.41 14.73
N ASN A 269 -4.59 5.52 14.32
CA ASN A 269 -5.38 4.39 13.87
C ASN A 269 -5.10 4.10 12.39
N LEU A 270 -5.05 2.81 12.04
CA LEU A 270 -4.95 2.40 10.66
C LEU A 270 -6.29 2.62 9.93
N ILE A 271 -6.25 3.18 8.72
CA ILE A 271 -7.43 3.44 7.87
C ILE A 271 -7.35 2.58 6.61
N MET A 272 -8.48 2.01 6.20
CA MET A 272 -8.61 1.35 4.90
C MET A 272 -8.51 2.37 3.76
N GLU A 273 -7.63 2.12 2.79
CA GLU A 273 -7.69 2.85 1.53
C GLU A 273 -8.83 2.29 0.65
N PRO A 274 -9.72 3.15 0.13
CA PRO A 274 -10.87 2.71 -0.68
C PRO A 274 -10.46 1.92 -1.91
N LYS A 275 -9.29 2.23 -2.47
CA LYS A 275 -8.64 1.49 -3.55
C LYS A 275 -7.15 1.44 -3.28
N GLY A 276 -6.63 0.25 -3.06
CA GLY A 276 -5.19 0.00 -3.00
C GLY A 276 -4.51 0.49 -4.28
N THR A 277 -3.25 0.85 -4.15
CA THR A 277 -2.46 1.38 -5.27
C THR A 277 -1.10 0.72 -5.28
N ALA A 278 -0.72 0.17 -6.42
CA ALA A 278 0.58 -0.42 -6.66
C ALA A 278 1.41 0.56 -7.45
N TYR A 279 2.52 0.95 -6.84
CA TYR A 279 3.57 1.71 -7.46
C TYR A 279 4.57 0.69 -8.03
N ILE A 280 4.41 0.41 -9.32
CA ILE A 280 5.17 -0.62 -10.05
C ILE A 280 6.63 -0.24 -10.20
N SER A 281 6.91 1.05 -10.14
CA SER A 281 8.23 1.61 -10.01
C SER A 281 8.06 3.10 -9.69
N ILE A 282 9.15 3.81 -9.39
CA ILE A 282 9.19 5.27 -9.47
C ILE A 282 8.86 5.80 -10.89
N TYR A 283 8.72 4.93 -11.91
CA TYR A 283 8.22 5.29 -13.25
C TYR A 283 6.69 5.36 -13.37
N SER A 284 5.94 4.84 -12.39
CA SER A 284 4.49 4.72 -12.51
C SER A 284 3.82 5.99 -12.00
N TYR A 285 3.78 6.99 -12.88
CA TYR A 285 3.14 8.29 -12.70
C TYR A 285 1.64 8.19 -12.34
N THR A 286 1.01 7.10 -12.76
CA THR A 286 -0.34 6.74 -12.36
C THR A 286 -0.29 5.31 -11.81
N PRO A 287 -1.11 4.96 -10.79
CA PRO A 287 -1.56 3.57 -10.65
C PRO A 287 -1.92 3.08 -12.05
N LEU A 288 -1.64 1.82 -12.40
CA LEU A 288 -2.11 1.29 -13.69
C LEU A 288 -3.58 1.70 -13.84
N LYS A 289 -3.87 2.62 -14.77
CA LYS A 289 -5.18 3.27 -14.83
C LYS A 289 -6.29 2.24 -15.06
N ASP A 290 -5.91 1.07 -15.55
CA ASP A 290 -6.78 0.05 -16.09
C ASP A 290 -6.76 -1.28 -15.31
N GLU A 291 -5.98 -1.42 -14.23
CA GLU A 291 -5.98 -2.65 -13.42
C GLU A 291 -6.31 -2.40 -11.94
N PRO A 292 -7.51 -2.80 -11.46
CA PRO A 292 -7.89 -2.64 -10.07
C PRO A 292 -7.02 -3.52 -9.17
N ILE A 293 -6.52 -2.92 -8.09
CA ILE A 293 -5.72 -3.62 -7.09
C ILE A 293 -6.63 -3.85 -5.90
N PRO A 294 -6.95 -5.12 -5.57
CA PRO A 294 -7.95 -5.47 -4.58
C PRO A 294 -7.49 -5.26 -3.13
N LEU A 295 -6.45 -4.47 -2.89
CA LEU A 295 -5.84 -4.27 -1.56
C LEU A 295 -6.36 -2.97 -0.93
N HIS A 296 -6.26 -2.81 0.39
CA HIS A 296 -6.64 -1.58 1.10
C HIS A 296 -5.43 -0.76 1.58
N PHE A 297 -4.28 -0.97 0.95
CA PHE A 297 -2.99 -0.35 1.27
C PHE A 297 -2.17 -0.15 -0.01
N LEU A 298 -1.09 0.61 0.09
CA LEU A 298 -0.17 0.83 -1.02
C LEU A 298 0.90 -0.25 -1.04
N VAL A 299 1.33 -0.64 -2.24
CA VAL A 299 2.49 -1.53 -2.44
C VAL A 299 3.45 -0.87 -3.41
N GLN A 300 4.74 -1.10 -3.21
CA GLN A 300 5.79 -0.68 -4.13
C GLN A 300 6.76 -1.83 -4.35
N GLY A 301 7.12 -2.02 -5.61
CA GLY A 301 8.19 -2.92 -6.05
C GLY A 301 8.76 -2.41 -7.36
N ASP A 302 9.83 -3.02 -7.87
CA ASP A 302 10.40 -2.74 -9.19
C ASP A 302 9.85 -3.72 -10.23
N PHE A 303 8.54 -3.69 -10.50
CA PHE A 303 7.90 -4.65 -11.40
C PHE A 303 8.22 -4.35 -12.88
N LEU A 304 8.50 -5.40 -13.64
CA LEU A 304 8.60 -5.35 -15.10
C LEU A 304 7.22 -5.10 -15.69
N THR A 305 7.14 -4.18 -16.66
CA THR A 305 5.89 -3.76 -17.31
C THR A 305 5.80 -4.23 -18.75
N SER A 306 4.61 -4.25 -19.32
CA SER A 306 4.43 -4.41 -20.76
C SER A 306 5.18 -3.31 -21.54
N PRO A 307 5.52 -3.49 -22.82
CA PRO A 307 6.28 -2.49 -23.59
C PRO A 307 5.66 -1.08 -23.62
N ASN A 308 4.33 -0.99 -23.55
CA ASN A 308 3.58 0.27 -23.45
C ASN A 308 3.50 0.84 -22.01
N ARG A 309 4.08 0.16 -21.01
CA ARG A 309 4.09 0.52 -19.58
C ARG A 309 2.71 0.73 -18.95
N GLU A 310 1.69 0.07 -19.50
CA GLU A 310 0.29 0.19 -19.05
C GLU A 310 -0.16 -0.98 -18.18
N SER A 311 0.66 -2.03 -18.04
CA SER A 311 0.35 -3.20 -17.22
C SER A 311 1.62 -3.86 -16.68
N ILE A 312 1.50 -4.63 -15.60
CA ILE A 312 2.57 -5.51 -15.11
C ILE A 312 2.66 -6.73 -16.04
N GLN A 313 3.88 -7.19 -16.32
CA GLN A 313 4.05 -8.46 -17.01
C GLN A 313 3.63 -9.63 -16.12
N ARG A 314 2.66 -10.42 -16.60
CA ARG A 314 2.05 -11.53 -15.85
C ARG A 314 3.00 -12.70 -15.62
N GLU A 315 3.81 -13.03 -16.64
CA GLU A 315 4.61 -14.26 -16.64
C GLU A 315 6.04 -14.10 -16.16
N ALA A 316 6.53 -12.86 -15.99
CA ALA A 316 7.90 -12.60 -15.58
C ALA A 316 8.19 -13.20 -14.19
N GLU A 317 9.24 -14.04 -14.09
CA GLU A 317 9.63 -14.65 -12.82
C GLU A 317 10.10 -13.60 -11.80
N TRP A 318 10.70 -12.50 -12.26
CA TRP A 318 11.01 -11.31 -11.47
C TRP A 318 9.78 -10.75 -10.74
N ASN A 319 8.66 -10.57 -11.46
CA ASN A 319 7.43 -10.03 -10.88
C ASN A 319 6.76 -11.01 -9.92
N LYS A 320 6.81 -12.31 -10.23
CA LYS A 320 6.31 -13.35 -9.34
C LYS A 320 7.12 -13.40 -8.05
N TRP A 321 8.44 -13.24 -8.14
CA TRP A 321 9.31 -13.11 -6.97
C TRP A 321 8.94 -11.88 -6.13
N LEU A 322 8.90 -10.68 -6.70
CA LEU A 322 8.49 -9.46 -5.97
C LEU A 322 7.11 -9.60 -5.30
N GLY A 323 6.15 -10.25 -5.96
CA GLY A 323 4.84 -10.55 -5.37
C GLY A 323 4.93 -11.43 -4.12
N ARG A 324 5.79 -12.45 -4.11
CA ARG A 324 6.05 -13.29 -2.94
C ARG A 324 6.74 -12.50 -1.82
N GLU A 325 7.69 -11.63 -2.17
CA GLU A 325 8.40 -10.79 -1.19
C GLU A 325 7.46 -9.76 -0.54
N LEU A 326 6.51 -9.19 -1.28
CA LEU A 326 5.45 -8.35 -0.71
C LEU A 326 4.57 -9.14 0.27
N CYS A 327 4.14 -10.35 -0.10
CA CYS A 327 3.37 -11.20 0.80
C CYS A 327 4.17 -11.57 2.06
N ARG A 328 5.46 -11.89 1.90
CA ARG A 328 6.37 -12.15 3.02
C ARG A 328 6.48 -10.93 3.93
N THR A 329 6.62 -9.73 3.38
CA THR A 329 6.67 -8.48 4.15
C THR A 329 5.41 -8.31 5.01
N LEU A 330 4.23 -8.58 4.43
CA LEU A 330 2.96 -8.51 5.16
C LEU A 330 2.92 -9.50 6.34
N ILE A 331 3.33 -10.75 6.09
CA ILE A 331 3.25 -11.84 7.09
C ILE A 331 4.33 -11.71 8.17
N GLU A 332 5.58 -11.47 7.78
CA GLU A 332 6.74 -11.55 8.68
C GLU A 332 7.11 -10.20 9.32
N ASN A 333 6.71 -9.07 8.72
CA ASN A 333 7.04 -7.75 9.25
C ASN A 333 5.80 -6.98 9.72
N CYS A 334 4.75 -6.90 8.89
CA CYS A 334 3.58 -6.08 9.21
C CYS A 334 2.72 -6.70 10.32
N ILE A 335 2.31 -7.97 10.18
CA ILE A 335 1.44 -8.62 11.18
C ILE A 335 2.08 -8.61 12.58
N PRO A 336 3.36 -8.99 12.78
CA PRO A 336 3.99 -8.91 14.11
C PRO A 336 4.02 -7.48 14.67
N ALA A 337 4.29 -6.48 13.84
CA ALA A 337 4.27 -5.07 14.26
C ALA A 337 2.85 -4.62 14.67
N PHE A 338 1.82 -5.06 13.95
CA PHE A 338 0.43 -4.76 14.29
C PHE A 338 0.01 -5.43 15.60
N LEU A 339 0.39 -6.68 15.83
CA LEU A 339 0.09 -7.41 17.06
C LEU A 339 0.77 -6.79 18.29
N ALA A 340 1.97 -6.24 18.11
CA ALA A 340 2.70 -5.55 19.18
C ALA A 340 2.09 -4.18 19.54
N HIS A 341 1.26 -3.58 18.68
CA HIS A 341 0.67 -2.27 18.89
C HIS A 341 -0.75 -2.33 19.47
N ASN A 342 -1.04 -1.51 20.47
CA ASN A 342 -2.29 -1.57 21.22
C ASN A 342 -3.54 -1.26 20.38
N GLN A 343 -3.44 -0.34 19.43
CA GLN A 343 -4.54 0.01 18.53
C GLN A 343 -4.56 -0.87 17.28
N TRP A 344 -3.40 -1.18 16.71
CA TRP A 344 -3.35 -1.82 15.39
C TRP A 344 -3.78 -3.27 15.44
N LYS A 345 -3.55 -3.97 16.56
CA LYS A 345 -3.91 -5.38 16.76
C LYS A 345 -5.40 -5.69 16.54
N SER A 346 -6.30 -4.72 16.73
CA SER A 346 -7.74 -4.85 16.46
C SER A 346 -8.16 -4.29 15.09
N GLN A 347 -7.29 -3.55 14.40
CA GLN A 347 -7.61 -2.82 13.17
C GLN A 347 -7.06 -3.50 11.91
N PHE A 348 -5.87 -4.12 11.99
CA PHE A 348 -5.13 -4.55 10.81
C PHE A 348 -5.88 -5.56 9.94
N GLN A 349 -6.76 -6.35 10.55
CA GLN A 349 -7.42 -7.45 9.87
C GLN A 349 -8.38 -6.96 8.79
N LYS A 350 -9.17 -5.93 9.09
CA LYS A 350 -10.07 -5.27 8.12
C LYS A 350 -9.29 -4.66 6.95
N ILE A 351 -8.03 -4.30 7.18
CA ILE A 351 -7.16 -3.66 6.19
C ILE A 351 -6.47 -4.71 5.30
N LEU A 352 -6.08 -5.84 5.88
CA LEU A 352 -5.45 -6.94 5.14
C LEU A 352 -6.48 -7.84 4.41
N GLU A 353 -7.75 -7.81 4.82
CA GLU A 353 -8.82 -8.57 4.18
C GLU A 353 -9.27 -7.92 2.86
N ALA A 354 -8.62 -8.31 1.76
CA ALA A 354 -9.05 -8.00 0.41
C ALA A 354 -10.24 -8.88 -0.01
N LYS A 355 -11.45 -8.31 -0.03
CA LYS A 355 -12.69 -9.02 -0.44
C LYS A 355 -12.87 -9.09 -1.96
N GLU A 356 -12.30 -8.13 -2.68
CA GLU A 356 -12.35 -8.11 -4.14
C GLU A 356 -11.31 -9.06 -4.75
N VAL A 357 -11.63 -9.64 -5.91
CA VAL A 357 -10.68 -10.45 -6.66
C VAL A 357 -10.08 -9.57 -7.75
N GLY A 358 -8.77 -9.32 -7.64
CA GLY A 358 -8.02 -8.61 -8.67
C GLY A 358 -7.86 -9.44 -9.94
N THR A 359 -7.73 -8.78 -11.09
CA THR A 359 -7.53 -9.44 -12.39
C THR A 359 -6.10 -9.93 -12.60
N HIS A 360 -5.13 -9.42 -11.84
CA HIS A 360 -3.74 -9.83 -11.93
C HIS A 360 -3.41 -10.99 -10.97
N PRO A 361 -2.74 -12.07 -11.45
CA PRO A 361 -2.33 -13.19 -10.60
C PRO A 361 -1.45 -12.80 -9.41
N ILE A 362 -0.61 -11.76 -9.53
CA ILE A 362 0.21 -11.27 -8.42
C ILE A 362 -0.66 -10.88 -7.22
N TRP A 363 -1.74 -10.12 -7.45
CA TRP A 363 -2.59 -9.65 -6.37
C TRP A 363 -3.41 -10.78 -5.77
N ASP A 364 -3.98 -11.66 -6.60
CA ASP A 364 -4.84 -12.75 -6.12
C ASP A 364 -4.05 -13.97 -5.62
N VAL A 365 -3.19 -14.53 -6.46
CA VAL A 365 -2.51 -15.81 -6.25
C VAL A 365 -1.29 -15.68 -5.34
N LEU A 366 -0.51 -14.61 -5.47
CA LEU A 366 0.75 -14.46 -4.74
C LEU A 366 0.62 -13.68 -3.43
N ILE A 367 -0.40 -12.81 -3.31
CA ILE A 367 -0.58 -11.97 -2.13
C ILE A 367 -1.87 -12.33 -1.38
N ARG A 368 -3.04 -12.14 -1.99
CA ARG A 368 -4.34 -12.28 -1.30
C ARG A 368 -4.58 -13.69 -0.77
N LYS A 369 -4.44 -14.72 -1.61
CA LYS A 369 -4.68 -16.12 -1.21
C LYS A 369 -3.72 -16.61 -0.10
N PRO A 370 -2.39 -16.44 -0.23
CA PRO A 370 -1.47 -16.83 0.84
C PRO A 370 -1.67 -16.02 2.12
N LEU A 371 -1.92 -14.72 2.02
CA LEU A 371 -2.23 -13.88 3.18
C LEU A 371 -3.52 -14.34 3.87
N ALA A 372 -4.59 -14.60 3.12
CA ALA A 372 -5.84 -15.11 3.67
C ALA A 372 -5.66 -16.49 4.33
N HIS A 373 -4.87 -17.38 3.74
CA HIS A 373 -4.54 -18.67 4.34
C HIS A 373 -3.77 -18.50 5.66
N HIS A 374 -2.79 -17.60 5.70
CA HIS A 374 -2.06 -17.26 6.92
C HIS A 374 -3.02 -16.68 7.98
N MET A 375 -3.89 -15.75 7.59
CA MET A 375 -4.91 -15.16 8.47
C MET A 375 -5.89 -16.21 9.03
N GLN A 376 -6.11 -17.35 8.37
CA GLN A 376 -6.99 -18.41 8.87
C GLN A 376 -6.29 -19.42 9.78
N THR A 377 -5.00 -19.67 9.54
CA THR A 377 -4.26 -20.79 10.15
C THR A 377 -3.28 -20.36 11.24
N ALA A 378 -2.75 -19.14 11.15
CA ALA A 378 -1.76 -18.64 12.10
C ALA A 378 -2.41 -18.21 13.42
N SER A 379 -1.66 -18.34 14.52
CA SER A 379 -2.08 -17.87 15.85
C SER A 379 -1.83 -16.37 15.96
N ILE A 380 -2.79 -15.58 15.48
CA ILE A 380 -2.67 -14.11 15.36
C ILE A 380 -3.90 -13.37 15.89
N PHE A 381 -4.92 -14.07 16.41
CA PHE A 381 -6.11 -13.44 16.97
C PHE A 381 -5.96 -13.31 18.49
N PRO A 382 -6.08 -12.10 19.06
CA PRO A 382 -6.01 -11.93 20.50
C PRO A 382 -7.27 -12.50 21.17
N ALA A 383 -7.07 -13.49 22.03
CA ALA A 383 -8.08 -13.99 22.94
C ALA A 383 -8.25 -13.05 24.15
N ALA A 384 -9.33 -13.24 24.91
CA ALA A 384 -9.62 -12.46 26.10
C ALA A 384 -8.56 -12.64 27.21
N ASP A 385 -7.82 -13.75 27.20
CA ASP A 385 -6.68 -14.03 28.09
C ASP A 385 -5.35 -13.49 27.54
N HIS A 386 -5.39 -12.68 26.48
CA HIS A 386 -4.25 -12.13 25.75
C HIS A 386 -3.38 -13.14 24.99
N SER A 387 -3.73 -14.44 24.99
CA SER A 387 -3.08 -15.40 24.12
C SER A 387 -3.41 -15.13 22.66
N LEU A 388 -2.50 -15.51 21.75
CA LEU A 388 -2.77 -15.52 20.32
C LEU A 388 -3.26 -16.90 19.91
N ILE A 389 -4.43 -16.93 19.29
CA ILE A 389 -5.09 -18.16 18.84
C ILE A 389 -5.33 -18.11 17.32
N PRO A 390 -5.43 -19.27 16.64
CA PRO A 390 -5.88 -19.31 15.26
C PRO A 390 -7.38 -19.03 15.16
N LEU A 391 -7.83 -18.55 13.99
CA LEU A 391 -9.24 -18.20 13.75
C LEU A 391 -10.19 -19.37 14.06
N ALA A 392 -9.78 -20.59 13.73
CA ALA A 392 -10.56 -21.81 13.99
C ALA A 392 -10.82 -22.07 15.49
N LYS A 393 -10.00 -21.51 16.39
CA LYS A 393 -10.17 -21.62 17.84
C LYS A 393 -10.89 -20.41 18.45
N ALA A 394 -11.17 -19.37 17.67
CA ALA A 394 -11.82 -18.18 18.18
C ALA A 394 -13.34 -18.35 18.28
N LEU A 395 -13.91 -17.84 19.37
CA LEU A 395 -15.35 -17.79 19.64
C LEU A 395 -15.76 -16.35 19.93
N ARG A 396 -16.74 -15.84 19.18
CA ARG A 396 -17.39 -14.57 19.51
C ARG A 396 -18.41 -14.80 20.63
N VAL A 397 -18.32 -14.02 21.71
CA VAL A 397 -19.30 -14.06 22.80
C VAL A 397 -20.02 -12.72 22.88
N PRO A 398 -21.27 -12.61 22.41
CA PRO A 398 -22.04 -11.37 22.44
C PRO A 398 -22.10 -10.75 23.84
N SER A 399 -22.06 -9.42 23.93
CA SER A 399 -22.10 -8.69 25.21
C SER A 399 -23.36 -8.96 26.02
N THR A 400 -24.46 -9.30 25.34
CA THR A 400 -25.75 -9.69 25.91
C THR A 400 -25.71 -11.00 26.70
N ILE A 401 -24.89 -11.96 26.30
CA ILE A 401 -24.78 -13.28 26.98
C ILE A 401 -23.53 -13.39 27.85
N ARG A 402 -22.55 -12.51 27.64
CA ARG A 402 -21.26 -12.53 28.32
C ARG A 402 -21.31 -12.54 29.85
N PRO A 403 -22.23 -11.81 30.53
CA PRO A 403 -22.31 -11.87 31.99
C PRO A 403 -22.67 -13.26 32.51
N LEU A 404 -23.41 -14.05 31.73
CA LEU A 404 -23.93 -15.36 32.11
C LEU A 404 -22.91 -16.49 31.89
N LEU A 405 -22.03 -16.37 30.91
CA LEU A 405 -21.12 -17.46 30.50
C LEU A 405 -19.69 -17.16 30.96
N SER A 406 -19.22 -17.91 31.96
CA SER A 406 -17.81 -17.93 32.36
C SER A 406 -16.94 -18.68 31.34
N ASP A 407 -15.62 -18.52 31.40
CA ASP A 407 -14.70 -19.25 30.51
C ASP A 407 -14.78 -20.77 30.71
N SER A 408 -15.12 -21.24 31.93
CA SER A 408 -15.39 -22.66 32.20
C SER A 408 -16.66 -23.15 31.49
N ASP A 409 -17.72 -22.34 31.49
CA ASP A 409 -18.98 -22.67 30.81
C ASP A 409 -18.78 -22.72 29.30
N LEU A 410 -17.98 -21.80 28.77
CA LEU A 410 -17.60 -21.78 27.36
C LEU A 410 -16.78 -23.02 26.97
N ALA A 411 -15.91 -23.53 27.86
CA ALA A 411 -15.16 -24.75 27.59
C ALA A 411 -16.06 -26.00 27.49
N VAL A 412 -17.19 -26.01 28.18
CA VAL A 412 -18.21 -27.08 28.10
C VAL A 412 -19.01 -26.97 26.80
N LEU A 413 -19.45 -25.76 26.47
CA LEU A 413 -20.26 -25.51 25.26
C LEU A 413 -19.44 -25.60 23.97
N TYR A 414 -18.19 -25.16 24.01
CA TYR A 414 -17.28 -25.01 22.87
C TYR A 414 -15.87 -25.53 23.23
N PRO A 415 -15.68 -26.85 23.36
CA PRO A 415 -14.39 -27.43 23.75
C PRO A 415 -13.25 -27.00 22.82
N GLY A 416 -12.16 -26.49 23.40
CA GLY A 416 -10.97 -26.03 22.66
C GLY A 416 -11.12 -24.69 21.93
N LYS A 417 -12.25 -23.99 22.11
CA LYS A 417 -12.44 -22.61 21.67
C LYS A 417 -12.12 -21.64 22.80
N HIS A 418 -11.74 -20.43 22.40
CA HIS A 418 -11.37 -19.34 23.30
C HIS A 418 -12.16 -18.10 22.91
N ARG A 419 -12.64 -17.37 23.92
CA ARG A 419 -13.30 -16.08 23.70
C ARG A 419 -12.30 -15.11 23.08
N ILE A 420 -12.68 -14.53 21.95
CA ILE A 420 -11.89 -13.52 21.26
C ILE A 420 -12.06 -12.14 21.94
N ALA A 421 -11.06 -11.26 21.86
CA ALA A 421 -11.22 -9.87 22.29
C ALA A 421 -12.28 -9.16 21.42
N ASP A 422 -13.03 -8.22 22.00
CA ASP A 422 -14.09 -7.50 21.29
C ASP A 422 -13.55 -6.73 20.07
N ASP A 423 -14.44 -6.45 19.11
CA ASP A 423 -14.21 -5.62 17.89
C ASP A 423 -13.70 -6.34 16.62
N LEU A 424 -13.61 -7.67 16.65
CA LEU A 424 -13.11 -8.47 15.52
C LEU A 424 -14.23 -8.83 14.53
N ASP A 425 -14.23 -8.18 13.37
CA ASP A 425 -15.24 -8.30 12.31
C ASP A 425 -14.96 -9.45 11.33
N TYR A 426 -14.69 -10.64 11.87
CA TYR A 426 -14.55 -11.87 11.08
C TYR A 426 -15.83 -12.71 11.17
N PRO A 427 -16.15 -13.51 10.13
CA PRO A 427 -17.17 -14.54 10.21
C PRO A 427 -16.69 -15.65 11.16
N LEU A 428 -16.91 -15.41 12.45
CA LEU A 428 -16.54 -16.29 13.55
C LEU A 428 -17.74 -17.13 13.96
N GLU A 429 -17.45 -18.32 14.50
CA GLU A 429 -18.42 -19.03 15.31
C GLU A 429 -18.80 -18.14 16.50
N SER A 430 -20.10 -18.02 16.76
CA SER A 430 -20.63 -17.16 17.81
C SER A 430 -21.39 -18.00 18.83
N ALA A 431 -21.16 -17.70 20.10
CA ALA A 431 -22.05 -18.10 21.17
C ALA A 431 -23.47 -17.55 20.92
N PRO A 432 -24.50 -18.14 21.55
CA PRO A 432 -25.89 -17.72 21.37
C PRO A 432 -26.06 -16.22 21.65
N GLU A 433 -26.90 -15.56 20.85
CA GLU A 433 -27.06 -14.10 20.92
C GLU A 433 -27.66 -13.59 22.24
N ASN A 434 -28.38 -14.44 22.97
CA ASN A 434 -29.03 -14.11 24.23
C ASN A 434 -29.42 -15.39 24.98
N THR A 435 -29.97 -15.21 26.19
CA THR A 435 -30.33 -16.32 27.07
C THR A 435 -31.42 -17.21 26.49
N LEU A 436 -32.34 -16.65 25.69
CA LEU A 436 -33.35 -17.44 24.98
C LEU A 436 -32.72 -18.34 23.91
N ALA A 437 -31.77 -17.81 23.12
CA ALA A 437 -31.04 -18.57 22.12
C ALA A 437 -30.18 -19.68 22.76
N LEU A 438 -29.66 -19.46 23.96
CA LEU A 438 -28.92 -20.48 24.72
C LEU A 438 -29.78 -21.72 25.00
N ILE A 439 -31.06 -21.58 25.31
CA ILE A 439 -31.96 -22.73 25.55
C ILE A 439 -32.03 -23.68 24.35
N HIS A 440 -31.96 -23.12 23.14
CA HIS A 440 -32.09 -23.89 21.90
C HIS A 440 -30.75 -24.47 21.41
N TYR A 441 -29.65 -24.18 22.10
CA TYR A 441 -28.33 -24.63 21.69
C TYR A 441 -28.08 -26.08 22.13
N GLN A 442 -27.57 -26.90 21.22
CA GLN A 442 -27.54 -28.36 21.38
C GLN A 442 -26.76 -28.83 22.61
N SER A 443 -25.72 -28.09 23.01
CA SER A 443 -24.86 -28.41 24.16
C SER A 443 -25.36 -27.84 25.50
N SER A 444 -26.45 -27.07 25.50
CA SER A 444 -26.91 -26.37 26.70
C SER A 444 -27.38 -27.29 27.80
N ALA A 445 -27.97 -28.44 27.45
CA ALA A 445 -28.41 -29.43 28.45
C ALA A 445 -27.25 -29.93 29.33
N ALA A 446 -26.04 -30.08 28.77
CA ALA A 446 -24.86 -30.49 29.53
C ALA A 446 -24.42 -29.39 30.51
N LEU A 447 -24.37 -28.13 30.04
CA LEU A 447 -24.04 -26.98 30.89
C LEU A 447 -25.03 -26.85 32.05
N LEU A 448 -26.33 -26.99 31.77
CA LEU A 448 -27.39 -26.87 32.77
C LEU A 448 -27.34 -27.98 33.81
N ALA A 449 -27.10 -29.22 33.37
CA ALA A 449 -26.93 -30.36 34.28
C ALA A 449 -25.71 -30.17 35.18
N GLN A 450 -24.61 -29.64 34.62
CA GLN A 450 -23.41 -29.29 35.38
C GLN A 450 -23.71 -28.22 36.43
N LYS A 451 -24.28 -27.08 36.03
CA LYS A 451 -24.64 -25.97 36.95
C LYS A 451 -25.59 -26.41 38.06
N ALA A 452 -26.55 -27.28 37.73
CA ALA A 452 -27.46 -27.85 38.71
C ALA A 452 -26.71 -28.76 39.70
N SER A 453 -25.80 -29.61 39.22
CA SER A 453 -24.98 -30.48 40.08
C SER A 453 -24.03 -29.69 41.00
N GLU A 454 -23.52 -28.54 40.53
CA GLU A 454 -22.67 -27.61 41.26
C GLU A 454 -23.47 -26.74 42.26
N ARG A 455 -24.80 -26.77 42.18
CA ARG A 455 -25.71 -25.94 42.99
C ARG A 455 -25.48 -24.43 42.81
N ASP A 456 -25.15 -24.01 41.60
CA ASP A 456 -24.80 -22.63 41.24
C ASP A 456 -26.06 -21.73 41.17
N LEU A 457 -26.59 -21.34 42.33
CA LEU A 457 -27.82 -20.54 42.44
C LEU A 457 -27.67 -19.16 41.78
N GLU A 458 -26.50 -18.54 41.88
CA GLU A 458 -26.24 -17.22 41.30
C GLU A 458 -26.33 -17.26 39.77
N TRP A 459 -25.75 -18.29 39.14
CA TRP A 459 -25.88 -18.50 37.71
C TRP A 459 -27.32 -18.68 37.27
N PHE A 460 -28.11 -19.50 37.99
CA PHE A 460 -29.52 -19.69 37.67
C PHE A 460 -30.34 -18.40 37.84
N GLN A 461 -30.07 -17.59 38.86
CA GLN A 461 -30.71 -16.27 38.99
C GLN A 461 -30.42 -15.40 37.77
N GLN A 462 -29.16 -15.28 37.36
CA GLN A 462 -28.79 -14.50 36.17
C GLN A 462 -29.40 -15.06 34.88
N PHE A 463 -29.45 -16.40 34.76
CA PHE A 463 -30.10 -17.07 33.64
C PHE A 463 -31.59 -16.67 33.55
N TYR A 464 -32.33 -16.77 34.65
CA TYR A 464 -33.74 -16.43 34.69
C TYR A 464 -34.00 -14.93 34.49
N VAL A 465 -33.16 -14.06 35.07
CA VAL A 465 -33.21 -12.60 34.80
C VAL A 465 -32.97 -12.31 33.32
N GLY A 466 -32.00 -12.96 32.69
CA GLY A 466 -31.72 -12.81 31.26
C GLY A 466 -32.85 -13.27 30.34
N LEU A 467 -33.80 -14.08 30.83
CA LEU A 467 -35.02 -14.46 30.11
C LEU A 467 -36.15 -13.43 30.25
N GLN A 468 -36.11 -12.53 31.25
CA GLN A 468 -37.15 -11.53 31.49
C GLN A 468 -37.42 -10.60 30.29
N PRO A 469 -36.40 -10.07 29.56
CA PRO A 469 -36.65 -9.20 28.41
C PRO A 469 -37.38 -9.88 27.24
N ALA A 470 -37.43 -11.22 27.22
CA ALA A 470 -38.22 -11.98 26.25
C ALA A 470 -39.71 -12.08 26.63
N LEU A 471 -40.13 -11.48 27.75
CA LEU A 471 -41.51 -11.40 28.23
C LEU A 471 -42.11 -9.99 27.99
N PRO A 472 -43.41 -9.87 27.67
CA PRO A 472 -44.42 -10.92 27.70
C PRO A 472 -44.38 -11.79 26.43
N LEU A 473 -44.26 -13.10 26.64
CA LEU A 473 -44.15 -14.08 25.58
C LEU A 473 -45.38 -13.99 24.67
N THR A 474 -45.19 -13.56 23.41
CA THR A 474 -46.24 -13.71 22.40
C THR A 474 -46.61 -15.20 22.27
N PRO A 475 -47.81 -15.58 21.81
CA PRO A 475 -48.20 -16.99 21.63
C PRO A 475 -47.17 -17.82 20.84
N TYR A 476 -46.47 -17.18 19.91
CA TYR A 476 -45.34 -17.76 19.16
C TYR A 476 -44.14 -18.09 20.05
N HIS A 477 -43.73 -17.17 20.93
CA HIS A 477 -42.65 -17.41 21.90
C HIS A 477 -43.06 -18.40 23.00
N LYS A 478 -44.34 -18.40 23.45
CA LYS A 478 -44.87 -19.43 24.35
C LYS A 478 -44.80 -20.83 23.72
N GLY A 479 -45.09 -20.95 22.42
CA GLY A 479 -44.95 -22.20 21.67
C GLY A 479 -43.49 -22.64 21.51
N LYS A 480 -42.56 -21.72 21.23
CA LYS A 480 -41.12 -22.02 21.13
C LYS A 480 -40.50 -22.43 22.47
N LEU A 481 -40.83 -21.74 23.56
CA LEU A 481 -40.43 -22.16 24.90
C LEU A 481 -41.05 -23.50 25.26
N ARG A 482 -42.36 -23.73 25.06
CA ARG A 482 -42.97 -25.04 25.32
C ARG A 482 -42.35 -26.20 24.52
N ASN A 483 -41.93 -25.94 23.27
CA ASN A 483 -41.32 -26.96 22.40
C ASN A 483 -39.81 -27.15 22.62
N ALA A 484 -39.13 -26.19 23.25
CA ALA A 484 -37.73 -26.31 23.65
C ALA A 484 -37.66 -26.29 25.17
N THR A 485 -37.84 -27.48 25.76
CA THR A 485 -37.90 -27.75 27.21
C THR A 485 -37.21 -26.70 28.08
N PRO A 486 -37.94 -25.69 28.59
CA PRO A 486 -37.45 -24.77 29.59
C PRO A 486 -37.55 -25.58 30.88
N PHE A 487 -36.39 -25.89 31.42
CA PHE A 487 -36.29 -26.62 32.67
C PHE A 487 -36.46 -25.63 33.82
N LEU A 488 -37.03 -26.12 34.91
CA LEU A 488 -37.09 -25.45 36.18
C LEU A 488 -36.11 -26.13 37.12
N LEU A 489 -35.25 -25.35 37.76
CA LEU A 489 -34.41 -25.86 38.84
C LEU A 489 -35.31 -26.20 40.03
N THR A 490 -35.36 -27.49 40.40
CA THR A 490 -36.14 -27.99 41.55
C THR A 490 -35.38 -27.78 42.86
N GLU A 491 -36.07 -27.86 44.00
CA GLU A 491 -35.47 -27.82 45.35
C GLU A 491 -34.31 -28.81 45.56
N THR A 492 -34.33 -29.94 44.85
CA THR A 492 -33.28 -30.97 44.85
C THR A 492 -32.17 -30.71 43.84
N PHE A 493 -32.15 -29.55 43.19
CA PHE A 493 -31.26 -29.18 42.10
C PHE A 493 -31.37 -30.12 40.88
N GLY A 494 -32.57 -30.64 40.64
CA GLY A 494 -32.92 -31.32 39.40
C GLY A 494 -33.41 -30.35 38.33
N LEU A 495 -33.40 -30.79 37.07
CA LEU A 495 -33.98 -30.06 35.94
C LEU A 495 -35.32 -30.69 35.56
N ALA A 496 -36.42 -30.01 35.87
CA ALA A 496 -37.79 -30.48 35.61
C ALA A 496 -38.42 -29.72 34.44
N GLY A 497 -39.27 -30.36 33.62
CA GLY A 497 -40.01 -29.64 32.58
C GLY A 497 -41.07 -28.68 33.15
N LEU A 498 -41.41 -27.61 32.42
CA LEU A 498 -42.40 -26.59 32.82
C LEU A 498 -43.76 -27.13 33.30
N HIS A 499 -44.13 -28.36 32.95
CA HIS A 499 -45.43 -28.95 33.30
C HIS A 499 -45.42 -29.72 34.63
N GLN A 500 -44.29 -29.74 35.34
CA GLN A 500 -44.17 -30.40 36.65
C GLN A 500 -44.38 -29.39 37.78
N THR A 501 -44.86 -29.87 38.93
CA THR A 501 -45.04 -29.07 40.14
C THR A 501 -43.70 -28.46 40.54
N TRP A 502 -43.59 -27.14 40.48
CA TRP A 502 -42.35 -26.43 40.73
C TRP A 502 -42.25 -25.95 42.16
N ILE A 503 -41.24 -26.44 42.87
CA ILE A 503 -40.75 -25.87 44.13
C ILE A 503 -39.29 -25.50 43.88
N LYS A 504 -38.97 -24.21 43.95
CA LYS A 504 -37.61 -23.68 43.72
C LYS A 504 -36.73 -23.89 44.96
N PRO A 505 -35.41 -24.02 44.80
CA PRO A 505 -34.47 -23.98 45.92
C PRO A 505 -34.63 -22.73 46.77
N ASP A 506 -34.38 -22.89 48.08
CA ASP A 506 -34.24 -21.76 48.99
C ASP A 506 -33.12 -20.82 48.49
N GLY A 507 -33.43 -19.52 48.45
CA GLY A 507 -32.49 -18.48 47.97
C GLY A 507 -32.50 -18.21 46.47
N LEU A 508 -33.19 -19.01 45.63
CA LEU A 508 -33.33 -18.69 44.20
C LEU A 508 -34.41 -17.62 43.98
N ASP A 509 -34.05 -16.37 43.63
CA ASP A 509 -35.02 -15.33 43.24
C ASP A 509 -35.07 -15.20 41.72
N VAL A 510 -36.26 -15.39 41.14
CA VAL A 510 -36.50 -15.32 39.68
C VAL A 510 -37.45 -14.17 39.29
N GLY A 511 -37.85 -13.36 40.27
CA GLY A 511 -38.82 -12.27 40.10
C GLY A 511 -40.28 -12.76 40.02
N ALA A 512 -41.21 -11.89 40.44
CA ALA A 512 -42.63 -12.22 40.54
C ALA A 512 -43.30 -12.49 39.18
N GLU A 513 -42.92 -11.75 38.14
CA GLU A 513 -43.48 -11.91 36.79
C GLU A 513 -43.10 -13.24 36.15
N LEU A 514 -41.81 -13.62 36.23
CA LEU A 514 -41.34 -14.91 35.73
C LEU A 514 -41.94 -16.07 36.53
N THR A 515 -42.07 -15.90 37.85
CA THR A 515 -42.75 -16.86 38.74
C THR A 515 -44.21 -17.11 38.30
N SER A 516 -44.95 -16.05 37.96
CA SER A 516 -46.33 -16.17 37.47
C SER A 516 -46.41 -16.92 36.13
N GLU A 517 -45.56 -16.55 35.16
CA GLU A 517 -45.58 -17.15 33.82
C GLU A 517 -45.07 -18.61 33.81
N LEU A 518 -44.10 -18.97 34.66
CA LEU A 518 -43.56 -20.33 34.79
C LEU A 518 -44.48 -21.27 35.60
N SER A 519 -45.24 -20.74 36.56
CA SER A 519 -46.17 -21.54 37.38
C SER A 519 -47.53 -21.81 36.71
N GLY A 520 -47.75 -21.28 35.50
CA GLY A 520 -48.95 -21.54 34.72
C GLY A 520 -50.25 -21.01 35.32
N ARG A 521 -50.18 -19.98 36.17
CA ARG A 521 -51.35 -19.24 36.68
C ARG A 521 -51.57 -17.94 35.93
#